data_AF-A0A3B0Q281-F1
#
_entry.id   AF-A0A3B0Q281-F1
#
_cell.length_a   1.000
_cell.length_b   1.000
_cell.length_c   1.000
_cell.angle_alpha   90.00
_cell.angle_beta   90.00
_cell.angle_gamma   90.00
#
_symmetry.space_group_name_H-M   'P 1'
#
loop_
_entity.id
_entity.type
_entity.pdbx_description
1 polymer ?
#
loop_
_entity_poly.entity_id
_entity_poly.type
_entity_poly.pdbx_seq_one_letter_code
_entity_poly.pdbx_strand_id
1 'polypeptide(L)'
;MQTQIYCTNPFELIEQINKASHRVYTFSVHKVYGGYSRQVQHMIVTNTQYLDAAGLFEVTKKINSELFISIIDLKKGDGYMFIEE
;
A
#
# COMPACT_ATOMS: atom_id res chain seq x y z
N MET A 1 -9.49 4.39 -0.74
CA MET A 1 -8.21 5.10 -0.99
C MET A 1 -7.21 4.11 -1.54
N GLN A 2 -6.25 4.56 -2.36
CA GLN A 2 -5.17 3.71 -2.84
C GLN A 2 -3.88 4.08 -2.12
N THR A 3 -3.25 3.09 -1.48
CA THR A 3 -1.95 3.25 -0.82
C THR A 3 -0.89 2.56 -1.68
N GLN A 4 0.19 3.28 -1.96
CA GLN A 4 1.33 2.81 -2.74
C GLN A 4 2.59 2.88 -1.88
N ILE A 5 3.33 1.78 -1.79
CA ILE A 5 4.54 1.64 -0.97
C ILE A 5 5.68 1.21 -1.88
N TYR A 6 6.75 2.00 -1.94
CA TYR A 6 7.91 1.71 -2.78
C TYR A 6 8.97 0.97 -1.98
N CYS A 7 9.48 -0.13 -2.53
CA CYS A 7 10.37 -1.02 -1.82
C CYS A 7 11.26 -1.84 -2.76
N THR A 8 12.34 -2.41 -2.22
CA THR A 8 13.22 -3.32 -2.95
C THR A 8 12.71 -4.76 -2.93
N ASN A 9 12.24 -5.24 -1.76
CA ASN A 9 11.78 -6.62 -1.53
C ASN A 9 10.28 -6.65 -1.20
N PRO A 10 9.38 -6.69 -2.20
CA PRO A 10 7.96 -6.51 -1.97
C PRO A 10 7.31 -7.65 -1.16
N PHE A 11 7.68 -8.91 -1.43
CA PHE A 11 7.06 -10.06 -0.76
C PHE A 11 7.47 -10.18 0.71
N GLU A 12 8.72 -9.87 1.02
CA GLU A 12 9.22 -9.82 2.40
C GLU A 12 8.49 -8.74 3.20
N LEU A 13 8.34 -7.55 2.61
CA LEU A 13 7.61 -6.45 3.25
C LEU A 13 6.12 -6.80 3.46
N ILE A 14 5.48 -7.46 2.50
CA ILE A 14 4.09 -7.95 2.64
C ILE A 14 3.98 -8.95 3.79
N GLU A 15 4.93 -9.88 3.91
CA GLU A 15 4.94 -10.85 5.01
C GLU A 15 5.12 -10.16 6.37
N GLN A 16 6.04 -9.19 6.46
CA GLN A 16 6.26 -8.43 7.68
C GLN A 16 5.02 -7.60 8.06
N ILE A 17 4.36 -6.96 7.10
CA ILE A 17 3.11 -6.22 7.32
C ILE A 17 2.02 -7.18 7.81
N ASN A 18 1.85 -8.35 7.18
CA ASN A 18 0.84 -9.33 7.57
C ASN A 18 1.10 -9.93 8.96
N LYS A 19 2.36 -10.05 9.40
CA LYS A 19 2.71 -10.50 10.76
C LYS A 19 2.51 -9.41 11.81
N ALA A 20 2.81 -8.16 11.46
CA ALA A 20 2.73 -7.02 12.38
C ALA A 20 1.32 -6.42 12.49
N SER A 21 0.47 -6.65 11.49
CA SER A 21 -0.91 -6.19 11.41
C SER A 21 -1.87 -7.27 11.90
N HIS A 22 -2.87 -6.87 12.69
CA HIS A 22 -4.03 -7.73 12.98
C HIS A 22 -5.08 -7.74 11.84
N ARG A 23 -4.87 -6.93 10.80
CA ARG A 23 -5.73 -6.81 9.62
C ARG A 23 -5.07 -7.47 8.41
N VAL A 24 -5.88 -8.18 7.62
CA VAL A 24 -5.47 -8.76 6.34
C VAL A 24 -5.67 -7.72 5.25
N TYR A 25 -4.60 -7.40 4.53
CA TYR A 25 -4.64 -6.52 3.36
C TYR A 25 -4.44 -7.32 2.08
N THR A 26 -5.11 -6.93 1.00
CA THR A 26 -4.84 -7.45 -0.34
C THR A 26 -3.86 -6.53 -1.05
N PHE A 27 -2.75 -7.09 -1.52
CA PHE A 27 -1.69 -6.34 -2.18
C PHE A 27 -1.52 -6.76 -3.64
N SER A 28 -1.25 -5.80 -4.51
CA SER A 28 -0.74 -6.01 -5.86
C SER A 28 0.71 -5.53 -5.93
N VAL A 29 1.57 -6.29 -6.60
CA VAL A 29 3.00 -5.94 -6.74
C VAL A 29 3.27 -5.53 -8.18
N HIS A 30 3.81 -4.32 -8.34
CA HIS A 30 4.22 -3.77 -9.62
C HIS A 30 5.74 -3.63 -9.68
N LYS A 31 6.32 -3.93 -10.84
CA LYS A 31 7.70 -3.53 -11.16
C LYS A 31 7.65 -2.13 -11.76
N VAL A 32 8.44 -1.22 -11.21
CA VAL A 32 8.52 0.17 -11.66
C VAL A 32 9.97 0.48 -12.04
N TYR A 33 10.15 1.28 -13.09
CA TYR A 33 11.46 1.70 -13.56
C TYR A 33 11.66 3.17 -13.21
N GLY A 34 12.74 3.50 -12.50
CA GLY A 34 13.08 4.88 -12.22
C GLY A 34 13.41 5.61 -13.52
N GLY A 35 12.66 6.66 -13.87
CA GLY A 35 12.88 7.38 -15.13
C GLY A 35 14.28 8.00 -15.25
N TYR A 36 14.83 8.47 -14.12
CA TYR A 36 16.19 9.01 -14.06
C TYR A 36 17.25 7.92 -13.88
N SER A 37 17.12 7.10 -12.83
CA SER A 37 18.16 6.12 -12.47
C SER A 37 18.18 4.88 -13.38
N ARG A 38 17.10 4.63 -14.13
CA ARG A 38 16.83 3.40 -14.89
C ARG A 38 16.86 2.13 -14.04
N GLN A 39 16.89 2.26 -12.71
CA GLN A 39 16.89 1.12 -11.80
C GLN A 39 15.48 0.58 -11.62
N VAL A 40 15.39 -0.74 -11.54
CA VAL A 40 14.15 -1.44 -11.24
C VAL A 40 13.89 -1.34 -9.74
N GLN A 41 12.68 -0.92 -9.40
CA GLN A 41 12.14 -0.96 -8.04
C GLN A 41 10.80 -1.68 -8.06
N HIS A 42 10.28 -1.98 -6.87
CA HIS A 42 8.96 -2.56 -6.71
C HIS A 42 8.05 -1.58 -6.01
N MET A 43 6.78 -1.62 -6.39
CA MET A 43 5.71 -0.86 -5.76
C MET A 43 4.63 -1.83 -5.32
N ILE A 44 4.31 -1.83 -4.04
CA ILE A 44 3.16 -2.52 -3.49
C ILE A 44 1.98 -1.56 -3.52
N VAL A 45 0.84 -2.01 -4.02
CA VAL A 45 -0.40 -1.24 -4.10
C VAL A 45 -1.50 -1.97 -3.37
N THR A 46 -2.30 -1.24 -2.61
CA THR A 46 -3.52 -1.76 -2.00
C THR A 46 -4.63 -0.72 -1.98
N ASN A 47 -5.86 -1.18 -2.11
CA ASN A 47 -7.05 -0.36 -1.94
C ASN A 47 -7.61 -0.63 -0.54
N THR A 48 -7.71 0.42 0.26
CA THR A 48 -8.13 0.33 1.67
C THR A 48 -9.08 1.48 2.04
N GLN A 49 -9.85 1.29 3.12
CA GLN A 49 -10.63 2.37 3.71
C GLN A 49 -9.70 3.42 4.36
N TYR A 50 -10.24 4.59 4.67
CA TYR A 50 -9.43 5.69 5.20
C TYR A 50 -8.70 5.33 6.50
N LEU A 51 -9.40 4.69 7.44
CA LEU A 51 -8.83 4.26 8.72
C LEU A 51 -7.81 3.12 8.56
N ASP A 52 -8.02 2.24 7.59
CA ASP A 52 -7.09 1.16 7.26
C ASP A 52 -5.79 1.69 6.65
N ALA A 53 -5.87 2.71 5.79
CA ALA A 53 -4.70 3.35 5.21
C ALA A 53 -3.79 3.98 6.28
N ALA A 54 -4.39 4.60 7.31
CA ALA A 54 -3.65 5.13 8.45
C ALA A 54 -2.96 4.02 9.26
N GLY A 55 -3.67 2.94 9.56
CA GLY A 55 -3.09 1.79 10.26
C GLY A 55 -1.96 1.12 9.47
N LEU A 56 -2.14 0.96 8.16
CA LEU A 56 -1.11 0.43 7.26
C LEU A 56 0.12 1.33 7.21
N PHE A 57 -0.07 2.66 7.18
CA PHE A 57 1.03 3.61 7.22
C PHE A 57 1.86 3.47 8.50
N GLU A 58 1.20 3.41 9.67
CA GLU A 58 1.89 3.25 10.95
C GLU A 58 2.67 1.94 11.04
N VAL A 59 2.06 0.82 10.65
CA VAL A 59 2.72 -0.49 10.65
C VAL A 59 3.92 -0.49 9.70
N THR A 60 3.74 0.03 8.49
CA THR A 60 4.81 0.08 7.48
C THR A 60 5.99 0.94 7.94
N LYS A 61 5.72 2.10 8.56
CA LYS A 61 6.76 2.99 9.12
C LYS A 61 7.47 2.40 10.33
N LYS A 62 6.80 1.57 11.14
CA LYS A 62 7.45 0.82 12.23
C LYS A 62 8.40 -0.25 11.72
N ILE A 63 8.06 -0.88 10.59
CA ILE A 63 8.92 -1.88 9.94
C ILE A 63 10.15 -1.20 9.31
N ASN A 64 9.94 -0.12 8.57
CA ASN A 64 11.02 0.65 7.96
C ASN A 64 10.62 2.12 7.81
N SER A 65 11.30 3.00 8.55
CA SER A 65 11.03 4.44 8.56
C SER A 65 11.35 5.14 7.25
N GLU A 66 12.28 4.58 6.45
CA GLU A 66 12.77 5.14 5.20
C GLU A 66 11.87 4.82 4.00
N LEU A 67 10.84 3.98 4.16
CA LEU A 67 9.94 3.65 3.07
C LEU A 67 9.18 4.88 2.59
N PHE A 68 9.20 5.09 1.27
CA PHE A 68 8.36 6.09 0.63
C PHE A 68 6.95 5.54 0.43
N ILE A 69 5.96 6.23 0.98
CA ILE A 69 4.56 5.85 0.97
C ILE A 69 3.76 6.99 0.35
N SER A 70 2.96 6.68 -0.66
CA SER A 70 2.04 7.61 -1.31
C SER A 70 0.61 7.16 -1.02
N ILE A 71 -0.22 8.08 -0.51
CA ILE A 71 -1.65 7.86 -0.31
C ILE A 71 -2.38 8.70 -1.34
N ILE A 72 -3.05 8.03 -2.27
CA ILE A 72 -3.82 8.66 -3.33
C ILE A 72 -5.30 8.57 -2.92
N ASP A 73 -5.87 9.72 -2.59
CA ASP A 73 -7.30 9.85 -2.37
C ASP A 73 -8.02 9.95 -3.72
N LEU A 74 -8.70 8.88 -4.11
CA LEU A 74 -9.57 8.84 -5.29
C LEU A 74 -10.90 9.50 -4.90
N LYS A 75 -11.06 10.80 -5.17
CA LYS A 75 -12.30 11.51 -4.80
C LYS A 75 -13.45 11.32 -5.82
N LYS A 76 -14.52 10.71 -5.29
CA LYS A 76 -15.99 10.79 -5.57
C LYS A 76 -16.57 10.43 -6.96
N GLY A 77 -17.12 9.20 -7.05
CA GLY A 77 -18.11 8.71 -8.03
C GLY A 77 -17.44 8.12 -9.29
N ASP A 78 -17.54 6.84 -9.63
CA ASP A 78 -18.69 5.94 -9.64
C ASP A 78 -18.51 4.71 -8.74
N GLY A 79 -19.30 4.61 -7.67
CA GLY A 79 -19.36 3.40 -6.85
C GLY A 79 -20.79 3.12 -6.45
N TYR A 80 -21.37 2.05 -6.98
CA TYR A 80 -22.60 1.47 -6.46
C TYR A 80 -22.31 0.98 -5.03
N MET A 81 -22.68 1.77 -4.03
CA MET A 81 -22.72 1.33 -2.64
C MET A 81 -23.98 0.47 -2.48
N PHE A 82 -23.82 -0.85 -2.53
CA PHE A 82 -24.84 -1.76 -2.02
C PHE A 82 -24.76 -1.73 -0.49
N ILE A 83 -25.79 -1.16 0.12
CA ILE A 83 -26.07 -1.31 1.54
C ILE A 83 -27.09 -2.45 1.60
N GLU A 84 -26.68 -3.61 2.13
CA GLU A 84 -27.64 -4.65 2.55
C GLU A 84 -28.24 -4.23 3.89
N GLU A 85 -29.58 -4.28 3.98
CA GLU A 85 -30.37 -4.12 5.21
C GLU A 85 -30.28 -5.35 6.13
#